data_AF-A0A158QJK3-F1
#
_entry.id   AF-A0A158QJK3-F1
#
_cell.length_a   1.000
_cell.length_b   1.000
_cell.length_c   1.000
_cell.angle_alpha   90.00
_cell.angle_beta   90.00
_cell.angle_gamma   90.00
#
_symmetry.space_group_name_H-M   'P 1'
#
loop_
_entity.id
_entity.type
_entity.pdbx_description
1 polymer ?
#
loop_
_entity_poly.entity_id
_entity_poly.type
_entity_poly.pdbx_seq_one_letter_code
_entity_poly.pdbx_strand_id
1 'polypeptide(L)'
;LPFFLFISIAVEAMDQLLQSCHSSPSLPQFSENHLKMVQKLLESNNPRMEQLATDSFVTFSNIEESSPSYHRQYDFFISKFSQMCHATYGEDSRKIRSAGLKGLRGVVWKSVTDDLHPNIWEKQHMDKIVPSILFNLQETDQLDESSKSSTLFTSFNDDPYREESPRALSDRCLRELMGKASFGSLRAVMEPVLKHMDLHAHWKPPPLFAIHVFKAIIYSIQSQNSYFVIQELINHLDSMSTADAVIRIGIATVLSNIVSIAGTSIGPLLLSIFNSLLKHLRTSVDFERSEKCKDSEAEKMYQEALINAMGDFANALPDYQKVEMMMFTVGNIPNLGEKRVKQGDEFLQHVLVKTLLKVATKYRTAYLATVFTDSFLHTLIQLALVSDPQVRLGTQQIFHTLLDRHDNLSHLSHLAYVLDVSDVQLTVEKCSRADQMFMRKHIHDMSLMLYRFVSSG
;
A
#
# COMPACT_ATOMS: atom_id res chain seq x y z
N LEU A 1 28.40 -31.70 27.42
CA LEU A 1 29.33 -31.39 26.31
C LEU A 1 29.53 -32.54 25.33
N PRO A 2 29.87 -33.80 25.72
CA PRO A 2 30.13 -34.86 24.74
C PRO A 2 28.89 -35.24 23.91
N PHE A 3 27.71 -35.31 24.52
CA PHE A 3 26.48 -35.71 23.83
C PHE A 3 26.03 -34.76 22.70
N PHE A 4 26.07 -33.45 22.94
CA PHE A 4 25.78 -32.45 21.89
C PHE A 4 26.79 -32.56 20.74
N LEU A 5 28.08 -32.69 21.04
CA LEU A 5 29.12 -32.81 20.03
C LEU A 5 28.93 -34.05 19.16
N PHE A 6 28.60 -35.21 19.74
CA PHE A 6 28.29 -36.42 18.97
C PHE A 6 27.08 -36.23 18.04
N ILE A 7 26.04 -35.53 18.52
CA ILE A 7 24.88 -35.21 17.69
C ILE A 7 25.26 -34.26 16.56
N SER A 8 26.03 -33.20 16.84
CA SER A 8 26.51 -32.27 15.81
C SER A 8 27.31 -32.97 14.73
N ILE A 9 28.25 -33.86 15.10
CA ILE A 9 29.04 -34.63 14.14
C ILE A 9 28.14 -35.56 13.31
N ALA A 10 27.14 -36.19 13.92
CA ALA A 10 26.21 -37.06 13.22
C ALA A 10 25.32 -36.30 12.22
N VAL A 11 24.83 -35.12 12.60
CA VAL A 11 24.06 -34.23 11.71
C VAL A 11 24.92 -33.78 10.54
N GLU A 12 26.14 -33.31 10.80
CA GLU A 12 27.06 -32.87 9.75
C GLU A 12 27.41 -34.01 8.78
N ALA A 13 27.64 -35.23 9.29
CA ALA A 13 27.85 -36.39 8.44
C ALA A 13 26.63 -36.71 7.56
N MET A 14 25.41 -36.58 8.10
CA MET A 14 24.17 -36.76 7.35
C MET A 14 23.99 -35.68 6.28
N ASP A 15 24.31 -34.42 6.58
CA ASP A 15 24.24 -33.30 5.63
C ASP A 15 25.22 -33.49 4.47
N GLN A 16 26.45 -33.91 4.76
CA GLN A 16 27.47 -34.20 3.75
C GLN A 16 27.08 -35.38 2.85
N LEU A 17 26.49 -36.42 3.42
CA LEU A 17 25.95 -37.55 2.66
C LEU A 17 24.79 -37.12 1.76
N LEU A 18 23.88 -36.27 2.27
CA LEU A 18 22.76 -35.72 1.51
C LEU A 18 23.26 -34.97 0.27
N GLN A 19 24.24 -34.08 0.45
CA GLN A 19 24.84 -33.29 -0.62
C GLN A 19 25.60 -34.17 -1.62
N SER A 20 26.32 -35.18 -1.15
CA SER A 20 27.09 -36.07 -2.02
C SER A 20 26.20 -37.01 -2.84
N CYS A 21 25.01 -37.36 -2.33
CA CYS A 21 24.09 -38.31 -2.95
C CYS A 21 22.93 -37.64 -3.72
N HIS A 22 22.99 -36.34 -4.02
CA HIS A 22 21.91 -35.58 -4.66
C HIS A 22 21.50 -36.09 -6.06
N SER A 23 22.34 -36.88 -6.75
CA SER A 23 22.00 -37.52 -8.03
C SER A 23 21.71 -39.03 -7.91
N SER A 24 21.68 -39.56 -6.68
CA SER A 24 21.48 -41.00 -6.43
C SER A 24 20.00 -41.37 -6.49
N PRO A 25 19.64 -42.54 -7.06
CA PRO A 25 18.28 -43.07 -6.98
C PRO A 25 17.80 -43.35 -5.54
N SER A 26 18.71 -43.43 -4.56
CA SER A 26 18.39 -43.60 -3.13
C SER A 26 18.07 -42.30 -2.39
N LEU A 27 18.21 -41.13 -3.04
CA LEU A 27 18.00 -39.82 -2.42
C LEU A 27 16.63 -39.66 -1.73
N PRO A 28 15.50 -40.15 -2.29
CA PRO A 28 14.21 -39.99 -1.62
C PRO A 28 14.16 -40.66 -0.23
N GLN A 29 14.70 -41.87 -0.10
CA GLN A 29 14.73 -42.61 1.16
C GLN A 29 15.69 -41.98 2.17
N PHE A 30 16.83 -41.49 1.69
CA PHE A 30 17.81 -40.81 2.53
C PHE A 30 17.24 -39.48 3.06
N SER A 31 16.57 -38.73 2.21
CA SER A 31 15.89 -37.48 2.56
C SER A 31 14.79 -37.69 3.61
N GLU A 32 14.01 -38.78 3.52
CA GLU A 32 13.00 -39.10 4.54
C GLU A 32 13.63 -39.35 5.92
N ASN A 33 14.73 -40.11 5.96
CA ASN A 33 15.44 -40.39 7.22
C ASN A 33 16.11 -39.13 7.78
N HIS A 34 16.68 -38.30 6.90
CA HIS A 34 17.21 -37.00 7.26
C HIS A 34 16.11 -36.11 7.89
N LEU A 35 14.95 -35.98 7.25
CA LEU A 35 13.83 -35.20 7.80
C LEU A 35 13.33 -35.74 9.14
N LYS A 36 13.28 -37.06 9.34
CA LYS A 36 12.97 -37.66 10.66
C LYS A 36 14.00 -37.30 11.74
N MET A 37 15.28 -37.24 11.38
CA MET A 37 16.34 -36.78 12.29
C MET A 37 16.12 -35.31 12.67
N VAL A 38 15.93 -34.43 11.68
CA VAL A 38 15.65 -33.00 11.89
C VAL A 38 14.42 -32.83 12.79
N GLN A 39 13.33 -33.57 12.52
CA GLN A 39 12.12 -33.55 13.34
C GLN A 39 12.42 -33.88 14.81
N LYS A 40 13.16 -34.96 15.09
CA LYS A 40 13.49 -35.35 16.46
C LYS A 40 14.36 -34.32 17.19
N LEU A 41 15.26 -33.65 16.47
CA LEU A 41 16.08 -32.58 17.04
C LEU A 41 15.23 -31.36 17.39
N LEU A 42 14.27 -30.98 16.54
CA LEU A 42 13.33 -29.90 16.82
C LEU A 42 12.40 -30.23 18.01
N GLU A 43 11.96 -31.48 18.13
CA GLU A 43 11.10 -31.93 19.25
C GLU A 43 11.81 -31.86 20.62
N SER A 44 13.14 -31.76 20.65
CA SER A 44 13.91 -31.66 21.91
C SER A 44 13.66 -30.36 22.68
N ASN A 45 13.17 -29.31 22.01
CA ASN A 45 12.97 -27.96 22.57
C ASN A 45 14.23 -27.37 23.23
N ASN A 46 15.41 -27.84 22.84
CA ASN A 46 16.68 -27.30 23.29
C ASN A 46 17.19 -26.29 22.24
N PRO A 47 17.49 -25.03 22.60
CA PRO A 47 17.83 -23.99 21.61
C PRO A 47 19.00 -24.36 20.69
N ARG A 48 20.02 -25.06 21.22
CA ARG A 48 21.18 -25.48 20.41
C ARG A 48 20.83 -26.62 19.45
N MET A 49 19.96 -27.53 19.86
CA MET A 49 19.48 -28.62 18.99
C MET A 49 18.51 -28.10 17.93
N GLU A 50 17.63 -27.17 18.30
CA GLU A 50 16.71 -26.51 17.37
C GLU A 50 17.47 -25.73 16.31
N GLN A 51 18.52 -25.00 16.69
CA GLN A 51 19.36 -24.29 15.74
C GLN A 51 20.11 -25.24 14.80
N LEU A 52 20.74 -26.29 15.34
CA LEU A 52 21.40 -27.32 14.53
C LEU A 52 20.44 -27.98 13.54
N ALA A 53 19.21 -28.28 13.98
CA ALA A 53 18.18 -28.85 13.12
C ALA A 53 17.72 -27.87 12.04
N THR A 54 17.53 -26.60 12.38
CA THR A 54 17.19 -25.54 11.42
C THR A 54 18.29 -25.41 10.36
N ASP A 55 19.56 -25.33 10.74
CA ASP A 55 20.67 -25.12 9.80
C ASP A 55 20.81 -26.31 8.84
N SER A 56 20.66 -27.54 9.35
CA SER A 56 20.60 -28.77 8.57
C SER A 56 19.40 -28.79 7.61
N PHE A 57 18.20 -28.40 8.08
CA PHE A 57 17.01 -28.30 7.24
C PHE A 57 17.14 -27.24 6.13
N VAL A 58 17.71 -26.07 6.45
CA VAL A 58 17.96 -25.02 5.45
C VAL A 58 18.93 -25.53 4.39
N THR A 59 19.96 -26.26 4.79
CA THR A 59 20.88 -26.90 3.85
C THR A 59 20.15 -27.88 2.94
N PHE A 60 19.30 -28.74 3.51
CA PHE A 60 18.44 -29.65 2.75
C PHE A 60 17.48 -28.92 1.79
N SER A 61 16.95 -27.77 2.19
CA SER A 61 16.00 -27.00 1.37
C SER A 61 16.61 -26.46 0.07
N ASN A 62 17.93 -26.28 0.03
CA ASN A 62 18.67 -25.80 -1.14
C ASN A 62 19.08 -26.91 -2.12
N ILE A 63 18.85 -28.18 -1.78
CA ILE A 63 19.21 -29.31 -2.65
C ILE A 63 18.09 -29.52 -3.66
N GLU A 64 18.39 -29.46 -4.95
CA GLU A 64 17.45 -29.80 -6.01
C GLU A 64 17.23 -31.31 -6.06
N GLU A 65 15.98 -31.73 -6.22
CA GLU A 65 15.63 -33.14 -6.30
C GLU A 65 15.13 -33.49 -7.70
N SER A 66 15.71 -34.52 -8.30
CA SER A 66 15.36 -34.98 -9.64
C SER A 66 14.07 -35.80 -9.68
N SER A 67 13.42 -36.03 -8.55
CA SER A 67 12.25 -36.92 -8.45
C SER A 67 11.20 -36.37 -7.49
N PRO A 68 9.91 -36.42 -7.87
CA PRO A 68 8.78 -36.00 -7.03
C PRO A 68 8.81 -36.66 -5.65
N SER A 69 8.54 -35.90 -4.59
CA SER A 69 8.43 -36.45 -3.23
C SER A 69 7.01 -36.37 -2.67
N TYR A 70 6.08 -37.13 -3.26
CA TYR A 70 4.65 -37.13 -2.93
C TYR A 70 4.29 -37.50 -1.48
N HIS A 71 5.23 -38.04 -0.70
CA HIS A 71 5.00 -38.46 0.69
C HIS A 71 5.50 -37.46 1.74
N ARG A 72 6.14 -36.36 1.33
CA ARG A 72 6.67 -35.38 2.28
C ARG A 72 5.62 -34.37 2.69
N GLN A 73 5.22 -34.46 3.96
CA GLN A 73 4.37 -33.46 4.60
C GLN A 73 5.25 -32.52 5.41
N TYR A 74 5.28 -31.25 5.02
CA TYR A 74 5.99 -30.21 5.77
C TYR A 74 5.17 -29.65 6.95
N ASP A 75 3.97 -30.18 7.21
CA ASP A 75 3.04 -29.69 8.23
C ASP A 75 3.65 -29.60 9.63
N PHE A 76 4.42 -30.62 10.01
CA PHE A 76 5.17 -30.63 11.25
C PHE A 76 6.17 -29.47 11.29
N PHE A 77 6.99 -29.33 10.24
CA PHE A 77 8.02 -28.30 10.15
C PHE A 77 7.42 -26.90 10.14
N ILE A 78 6.35 -26.66 9.36
CA ILE A 78 5.63 -25.38 9.34
C ILE A 78 5.13 -25.05 10.76
N SER A 79 4.49 -26.01 11.42
CA SER A 79 3.94 -25.80 12.77
C SER A 79 5.03 -25.53 13.79
N LYS A 80 6.12 -26.30 13.76
CA LYS A 80 7.22 -26.20 14.72
C LYS A 80 8.07 -24.95 14.49
N PHE A 81 8.41 -24.61 13.25
CA PHE A 81 9.13 -23.37 12.95
C PHE A 81 8.27 -22.13 13.22
N SER A 82 6.96 -22.18 12.97
CA SER A 82 6.04 -21.11 13.38
C SER A 82 6.01 -20.95 14.90
N GLN A 83 5.96 -22.05 15.66
CA GLN A 83 6.06 -22.01 17.13
C GLN A 83 7.36 -21.34 17.60
N MET A 84 8.50 -21.69 16.98
CA MET A 84 9.80 -21.07 17.28
C MET A 84 9.81 -19.57 16.99
N CYS A 85 9.13 -19.11 15.94
CA CYS A 85 8.96 -17.68 15.62
C CYS A 85 8.24 -16.88 16.72
N HIS A 86 7.51 -17.55 17.61
CA HIS A 86 6.81 -16.93 18.74
C HIS A 86 7.47 -17.21 20.11
N ALA A 87 8.74 -17.63 20.13
CA ALA A 87 9.46 -17.84 21.38
C ALA A 87 9.58 -16.53 22.17
N THR A 88 8.97 -16.49 23.37
CA THR A 88 8.88 -15.30 24.23
C THR A 88 9.69 -15.40 25.52
N TYR A 89 10.22 -16.59 25.84
CA TYR A 89 10.92 -16.87 27.09
C TYR A 89 12.36 -17.33 26.85
N GLY A 90 13.26 -16.93 27.75
CA GLY A 90 14.67 -17.29 27.74
C GLY A 90 15.56 -16.29 27.01
N GLU A 91 16.83 -16.22 27.42
CA GLU A 91 17.85 -15.34 26.82
C GLU A 91 18.07 -15.63 25.33
N ASP A 92 17.82 -16.88 24.91
CA ASP A 92 17.94 -17.32 23.51
C ASP A 92 16.68 -17.08 22.67
N SER A 93 15.62 -16.45 23.20
CA SER A 93 14.35 -16.23 22.45
C SER A 93 14.58 -15.60 21.07
N ARG A 94 15.46 -14.60 20.94
CA ARG A 94 15.79 -14.00 19.64
C ARG A 94 16.42 -14.99 18.67
N LYS A 95 17.34 -15.82 19.14
CA LYS A 95 18.01 -16.83 18.32
C LYS A 95 17.05 -17.92 17.87
N ILE A 96 16.16 -18.36 18.77
CA ILE A 96 15.10 -19.33 18.45
C ILE A 96 14.16 -18.74 17.39
N ARG A 97 13.76 -17.47 17.52
CA ARG A 97 12.93 -16.78 16.53
C ARG A 97 13.63 -16.67 15.17
N SER A 98 14.90 -16.29 15.13
CA SER A 98 15.70 -16.28 13.90
C SER A 98 15.82 -17.67 13.27
N ALA A 99 16.01 -18.72 14.07
CA ALA A 99 16.03 -20.10 13.60
C ALA A 99 14.66 -20.55 13.05
N GLY A 100 13.57 -20.15 13.70
CA GLY A 100 12.21 -20.38 13.21
C GLY A 100 11.98 -19.73 11.84
N LEU A 101 12.37 -18.45 11.69
CA LEU A 101 12.24 -17.72 10.43
C LEU A 101 13.06 -18.35 9.30
N LYS A 102 14.32 -18.73 9.58
CA LYS A 102 15.17 -19.45 8.62
C LYS A 102 14.55 -20.78 8.18
N GLY A 103 13.99 -21.53 9.14
CA GLY A 103 13.29 -22.78 8.86
C GLY A 103 12.05 -22.58 7.99
N LEU A 104 11.18 -21.61 8.32
CA LEU A 104 10.02 -21.26 7.48
C LEU A 104 10.44 -20.82 6.07
N ARG A 105 11.49 -20.00 5.96
CA ARG A 105 12.07 -19.61 4.67
C ARG A 105 12.44 -20.86 3.86
N GLY A 106 13.18 -21.79 4.47
CA GLY A 106 13.58 -23.04 3.82
C GLY A 106 12.39 -23.88 3.34
N VAL A 107 11.32 -23.97 4.13
CA VAL A 107 10.09 -24.68 3.71
C VAL A 107 9.48 -24.00 2.47
N VAL A 108 9.32 -22.68 2.51
CA VAL A 108 8.75 -21.91 1.38
C VAL A 108 9.62 -22.09 0.13
N TRP A 109 10.94 -21.98 0.25
CA TRP A 109 11.86 -22.19 -0.87
C TRP A 109 11.68 -23.57 -1.49
N LYS A 110 11.71 -24.62 -0.66
CA LYS A 110 11.59 -26.00 -1.13
C LYS A 110 10.23 -26.30 -1.79
N SER A 111 9.15 -25.76 -1.22
CA SER A 111 7.79 -26.03 -1.69
C SER A 111 7.36 -25.23 -2.92
N VAL A 112 7.96 -24.06 -3.19
CA VAL A 112 7.59 -23.24 -4.37
C VAL A 112 8.41 -23.59 -5.62
N THR A 113 9.61 -24.15 -5.47
CA THR A 113 10.44 -24.54 -6.62
C THR A 113 10.04 -25.86 -7.26
N ASP A 114 9.21 -26.66 -6.61
CA ASP A 114 8.87 -28.01 -7.07
C ASP A 114 7.35 -28.20 -7.07
N ASP A 115 6.77 -28.16 -8.27
CA ASP A 115 5.32 -28.31 -8.56
C ASP A 115 4.72 -29.64 -8.07
N LEU A 116 5.55 -30.55 -7.57
CA LEU A 116 5.18 -31.89 -7.14
C LEU A 116 4.96 -31.99 -5.61
N HIS A 117 5.13 -30.90 -4.86
CA HIS A 117 4.96 -30.85 -3.41
C HIS A 117 3.55 -30.41 -2.96
N PRO A 118 3.16 -30.68 -1.70
CA PRO A 118 1.93 -30.14 -1.12
C PRO A 118 1.84 -28.63 -1.30
N ASN A 119 0.63 -28.14 -1.61
CA ASN A 119 0.41 -26.76 -1.96
C ASN A 119 0.63 -25.86 -0.73
N ILE A 120 1.82 -25.26 -0.64
CA ILE A 120 2.20 -24.35 0.45
C ILE A 120 1.24 -23.16 0.60
N TRP A 121 0.52 -22.81 -0.48
CA TRP A 121 -0.46 -21.73 -0.51
C TRP A 121 -1.81 -22.11 0.11
N GLU A 122 -1.97 -23.33 0.63
CA GLU A 122 -3.15 -23.69 1.39
C GLU A 122 -3.28 -22.85 2.67
N LYS A 123 -4.53 -22.51 2.99
CA LYS A 123 -4.87 -21.68 4.14
C LYS A 123 -4.26 -22.18 5.45
N GLN A 124 -4.25 -23.50 5.67
CA GLN A 124 -3.69 -24.11 6.89
C GLN A 124 -2.19 -23.82 7.11
N HIS A 125 -1.44 -23.54 6.03
CA HIS A 125 -0.02 -23.19 6.11
C HIS A 125 0.17 -21.69 6.20
N MET A 126 -0.47 -20.92 5.32
CA MET A 126 -0.32 -19.46 5.28
C MET A 126 -0.86 -18.77 6.54
N ASP A 127 -1.90 -19.32 7.18
CA ASP A 127 -2.42 -18.85 8.47
C ASP A 127 -1.43 -19.07 9.63
N LYS A 128 -0.32 -19.79 9.42
CA LYS A 128 0.80 -19.94 10.39
C LYS A 128 2.02 -19.14 9.95
N ILE A 129 2.39 -19.25 8.68
CA ILE A 129 3.61 -18.63 8.12
C ILE A 129 3.51 -17.11 8.17
N VAL A 130 2.44 -16.53 7.64
CA VAL A 130 2.32 -15.07 7.53
C VAL A 130 2.27 -14.38 8.90
N PRO A 131 1.45 -14.81 9.88
CA PRO A 131 1.48 -14.22 11.21
C PRO A 131 2.82 -14.37 11.92
N SER A 132 3.53 -15.49 11.72
CA SER A 132 4.88 -15.71 12.29
C SER A 132 5.90 -14.71 11.76
N ILE A 133 5.86 -14.43 10.44
CA ILE A 133 6.69 -13.41 9.81
C ILE A 133 6.32 -12.02 10.35
N LEU A 134 5.04 -11.66 10.33
CA LEU A 134 4.58 -10.33 10.74
C LEU A 134 4.83 -10.06 12.23
N PHE A 135 4.72 -11.06 13.10
CA PHE A 135 5.04 -10.94 14.52
C PHE A 135 6.50 -10.52 14.75
N ASN A 136 7.43 -11.13 14.02
CA ASN A 136 8.85 -10.79 14.14
C ASN A 136 9.20 -9.45 13.48
N LEU A 137 8.44 -9.05 12.46
CA LEU A 137 8.61 -7.76 11.79
C LEU A 137 8.22 -6.58 12.68
N GLN A 138 7.44 -6.82 13.74
CA GLN A 138 7.04 -5.79 14.71
C GLN A 138 8.14 -5.45 15.71
N GLU A 139 9.15 -6.31 15.86
CA GLU A 139 10.19 -6.11 16.85
C GLU A 139 10.93 -4.79 16.59
N THR A 140 11.04 -3.95 17.62
CA THR A 140 11.81 -2.70 17.55
C THR A 140 13.29 -3.06 17.65
N ASP A 141 14.10 -2.60 16.71
CA ASP A 141 15.55 -2.79 16.80
C ASP A 141 16.04 -2.02 18.04
N GLN A 142 16.54 -2.74 19.05
CA GLN A 142 17.07 -2.15 20.28
C GLN A 142 18.32 -1.26 20.04
N LEU A 143 18.78 -1.15 18.79
CA LEU A 143 19.93 -0.37 18.34
C LEU A 143 19.53 1.02 17.79
N ASP A 144 18.23 1.34 17.68
CA ASP A 144 17.76 2.58 17.06
C ASP A 144 17.72 3.81 17.98
N GLU A 145 17.95 3.66 19.29
CA GLU A 145 18.04 4.84 20.17
C GLU A 145 19.35 5.63 19.99
N SER A 146 20.45 4.99 19.57
CA SER A 146 21.73 5.67 19.31
C SER A 146 21.87 6.24 17.90
N SER A 147 20.93 5.93 17.00
CA SER A 147 21.10 6.11 15.55
C SER A 147 20.05 7.03 14.91
N LYS A 148 19.48 7.97 15.68
CA LYS A 148 18.46 8.93 15.18
C LYS A 148 18.99 10.00 14.22
N SER A 149 20.11 9.78 13.54
CA SER A 149 20.67 10.76 12.60
C SER A 149 21.38 10.12 11.41
N SER A 150 20.65 9.35 10.59
CA SER A 150 20.97 9.25 9.15
C SER A 150 19.91 8.41 8.43
N THR A 151 19.13 9.10 7.59
CA THR A 151 18.61 8.65 6.28
C THR A 151 18.01 7.25 6.13
N LEU A 152 16.74 7.24 5.71
CA LEU A 152 16.09 6.22 4.88
C LEU A 152 17.11 5.61 3.89
N PHE A 153 17.14 4.28 3.82
CA PHE A 153 18.15 3.43 3.15
C PHE A 153 19.42 3.18 3.97
N THR A 154 19.33 2.23 4.92
CA THR A 154 20.52 1.51 5.39
C THR A 154 21.12 0.72 4.23
N SER A 155 22.27 1.20 3.76
CA SER A 155 23.16 0.51 2.84
C SER A 155 23.39 -0.95 3.24
N PHE A 156 23.47 -1.80 2.21
CA PHE A 156 23.93 -3.19 2.24
C PHE A 156 25.39 -3.28 2.72
N ASN A 157 25.63 -3.04 4.01
CA ASN A 157 26.86 -3.50 4.64
C ASN A 157 26.65 -4.97 5.00
N ASP A 158 26.98 -5.82 4.04
CA ASP A 158 27.05 -7.27 4.15
C ASP A 158 28.26 -7.61 5.03
N ASP A 159 28.10 -7.51 6.35
CA ASP A 159 29.04 -8.12 7.31
C ASP A 159 28.62 -9.59 7.47
N PRO A 160 29.36 -10.55 6.89
CA PRO A 160 28.99 -11.97 6.90
C PRO A 160 29.00 -12.59 8.32
N TYR A 161 29.45 -11.87 9.34
CA TYR A 161 29.47 -12.34 10.73
C TYR A 161 28.37 -11.72 11.61
N ARG A 162 27.59 -10.77 11.12
CA ARG A 162 26.50 -10.17 11.90
C ARG A 162 25.28 -11.09 11.90
N GLU A 163 24.93 -11.65 13.06
CA GLU A 163 23.66 -12.36 13.23
C GLU A 163 22.51 -11.42 12.83
N GLU A 164 21.80 -11.77 11.76
CA GLU A 164 20.65 -11.00 11.30
C GLU A 164 19.55 -10.98 12.37
N SER A 165 19.02 -9.78 12.65
CA SER A 165 17.94 -9.63 13.62
C SER A 165 16.67 -10.35 13.11
N PRO A 166 15.80 -10.85 14.02
CA PRO A 166 14.52 -11.43 13.62
C PRO A 166 13.70 -10.49 12.73
N ARG A 167 13.75 -9.18 13.00
CA ARG A 167 13.12 -8.15 12.18
C ARG A 167 13.64 -8.16 10.74
N ALA A 168 14.96 -8.09 10.54
CA ALA A 168 15.56 -8.09 9.20
C ALA A 168 15.28 -9.39 8.43
N LEU A 169 15.38 -10.53 9.12
CA LEU A 169 15.03 -11.85 8.55
C LEU A 169 13.57 -11.89 8.12
N SER A 170 12.66 -11.37 8.94
CA SER A 170 11.22 -11.38 8.64
C SER A 170 10.86 -10.48 7.45
N ASP A 171 11.46 -9.30 7.32
CA ASP A 171 11.26 -8.43 6.14
C ASP A 171 11.71 -9.15 4.87
N ARG A 172 12.90 -9.77 4.90
CA ARG A 172 13.40 -10.59 3.78
C ARG A 172 12.46 -11.77 3.47
N CYS A 173 12.02 -12.50 4.48
CA CYS A 173 11.11 -13.64 4.29
C CYS A 173 9.78 -13.22 3.65
N LEU A 174 9.18 -12.10 4.10
CA LEU A 174 7.97 -11.56 3.49
C LEU A 174 8.19 -11.22 2.01
N ARG A 175 9.29 -10.54 1.71
CA ARG A 175 9.64 -10.12 0.35
C ARG A 175 9.88 -11.30 -0.58
N GLU A 176 10.61 -12.31 -0.13
CA GLU A 176 10.85 -13.54 -0.88
C GLU A 176 9.55 -14.31 -1.11
N LEU A 177 8.71 -14.47 -0.07
CA LEU A 177 7.40 -15.13 -0.19
C LEU A 177 6.53 -14.45 -1.25
N MET A 178 6.43 -13.11 -1.20
CA MET A 178 5.65 -12.35 -2.17
C MET A 178 6.26 -12.39 -3.58
N GLY A 179 7.58 -12.35 -3.71
CA GLY A 179 8.27 -12.44 -5.01
C GLY A 179 8.12 -13.79 -5.70
N LYS A 180 7.80 -14.83 -4.92
CA LYS A 180 7.53 -16.18 -5.42
C LYS A 180 6.05 -16.47 -5.66
N ALA A 181 5.15 -15.68 -5.10
CA ALA A 181 3.71 -15.87 -5.26
C ALA A 181 3.26 -15.56 -6.69
N SER A 182 2.67 -16.56 -7.36
CA SER A 182 1.95 -16.34 -8.62
C SER A 182 0.65 -15.57 -8.38
N PHE A 183 0.05 -15.00 -9.43
CA PHE A 183 -1.20 -14.24 -9.32
C PHE A 183 -2.30 -14.99 -8.55
N GLY A 184 -2.49 -16.29 -8.82
CA GLY A 184 -3.49 -17.12 -8.13
C GLY A 184 -3.18 -17.37 -6.65
N SER A 185 -1.93 -17.22 -6.24
CA SER A 185 -1.45 -17.48 -4.87
C SER A 185 -1.38 -16.22 -4.01
N LEU A 186 -1.41 -15.02 -4.61
CA LEU A 186 -1.34 -13.75 -3.88
C LEU A 186 -2.41 -13.65 -2.79
N ARG A 187 -3.63 -14.12 -3.08
CA ARG A 187 -4.74 -14.12 -2.11
C ARG A 187 -4.40 -14.90 -0.83
N ALA A 188 -3.71 -16.02 -0.96
CA ALA A 188 -3.36 -16.88 0.18
C ALA A 188 -2.43 -16.17 1.17
N VAL A 189 -1.62 -15.22 0.71
CA VAL A 189 -0.78 -14.38 1.58
C VAL A 189 -1.54 -13.14 2.05
N MET A 190 -2.31 -12.50 1.17
CA MET A 190 -3.03 -11.26 1.50
C MET A 190 -4.09 -11.44 2.59
N GLU A 191 -4.85 -12.55 2.58
CA GLU A 191 -5.90 -12.81 3.59
C GLU A 191 -5.34 -12.82 5.02
N PRO A 192 -4.29 -13.60 5.37
CA PRO A 192 -3.71 -13.55 6.71
C PRO A 192 -2.98 -12.23 7.01
N VAL A 193 -2.44 -11.52 6.02
CA VAL A 193 -1.89 -10.15 6.23
C VAL A 193 -2.98 -9.20 6.73
N LEU A 194 -4.12 -9.13 6.03
CA LEU A 194 -5.25 -8.27 6.40
C LEU A 194 -5.79 -8.64 7.78
N LYS A 195 -6.01 -9.93 8.03
CA LYS A 195 -6.45 -10.46 9.31
C LYS A 195 -5.49 -10.09 10.45
N HIS A 196 -4.18 -10.14 10.21
CA HIS A 196 -3.17 -9.73 11.19
C HIS A 196 -3.27 -8.24 11.52
N MET A 197 -3.49 -7.39 10.52
CA MET A 197 -3.67 -5.95 10.76
C MET A 197 -4.92 -5.65 11.59
N ASP A 198 -6.02 -6.37 11.33
CA ASP A 198 -7.27 -6.23 12.07
C ASP A 198 -7.12 -6.67 13.53
N LEU A 199 -6.61 -7.89 13.76
CA LEU A 199 -6.51 -8.49 15.09
C LEU A 199 -5.55 -7.73 16.01
N HIS A 200 -4.47 -7.18 15.45
CA HIS A 200 -3.46 -6.46 16.20
C HIS A 200 -3.62 -4.93 16.13
N ALA A 201 -4.77 -4.45 15.62
CA ALA A 201 -5.13 -3.03 15.55
C ALA A 201 -4.11 -2.13 14.83
N HIS A 202 -3.42 -2.64 13.82
CA HIS A 202 -2.38 -1.91 13.07
C HIS A 202 -2.91 -0.86 12.09
N TRP A 203 -4.24 -0.80 11.92
CA TRP A 203 -4.90 0.28 11.18
C TRP A 203 -5.00 1.58 12.00
N LYS A 204 -4.88 1.52 13.33
CA LYS A 204 -5.00 2.73 14.15
C LYS A 204 -3.86 3.72 13.83
N PRO A 205 -4.16 5.03 13.69
CA PRO A 205 -3.15 6.04 13.41
C PRO A 205 -2.10 6.19 14.52
N PRO A 206 -0.81 6.39 14.15
CA PRO A 206 -0.29 6.31 12.79
C PRO A 206 -0.12 4.83 12.34
N PRO A 207 -0.61 4.43 11.15
CA PRO A 207 -0.59 3.03 10.72
C PRO A 207 0.78 2.62 10.13
N LEU A 208 1.88 2.97 10.81
CA LEU A 208 3.24 2.85 10.29
C LEU A 208 3.62 1.41 9.95
N PHE A 209 3.23 0.47 10.81
CA PHE A 209 3.50 -0.95 10.60
C PHE A 209 2.78 -1.47 9.35
N ALA A 210 1.50 -1.16 9.20
CA ALA A 210 0.73 -1.53 8.01
C ALA A 210 1.33 -0.90 6.75
N ILE A 211 1.69 0.40 6.77
CA ILE A 211 2.37 1.06 5.66
C ILE A 211 3.65 0.32 5.27
N HIS A 212 4.49 -0.04 6.26
CA HIS A 212 5.74 -0.76 6.01
C HIS A 212 5.50 -2.12 5.34
N VAL A 213 4.56 -2.92 5.87
CA VAL A 213 4.21 -4.25 5.34
C VAL A 213 3.70 -4.16 3.91
N PHE A 214 2.73 -3.28 3.64
CA PHE A 214 2.16 -3.15 2.31
C PHE A 214 3.15 -2.57 1.29
N LYS A 215 4.07 -1.69 1.70
CA LYS A 215 5.20 -1.28 0.85
C LYS A 215 6.11 -2.46 0.53
N ALA A 216 6.49 -3.26 1.53
CA ALA A 216 7.32 -4.45 1.32
C ALA A 216 6.66 -5.41 0.31
N ILE A 217 5.36 -5.65 0.44
CA ILE A 217 4.56 -6.47 -0.48
C ILE A 217 4.61 -5.91 -1.92
N ILE A 218 4.28 -4.62 -2.11
CA ILE A 218 4.22 -4.00 -3.44
C ILE A 218 5.59 -3.98 -4.12
N TYR A 219 6.67 -3.72 -3.38
CA TYR A 219 8.03 -3.75 -3.94
C TYR A 219 8.50 -5.16 -4.35
N SER A 220 7.85 -6.20 -3.84
CA SER A 220 8.28 -7.59 -4.04
C SER A 220 7.53 -8.32 -5.14
N ILE A 221 6.37 -7.83 -5.55
CA ILE A 221 5.58 -8.45 -6.63
C ILE A 221 5.90 -7.83 -7.99
N GLN A 222 5.53 -8.54 -9.07
CA GLN A 222 5.57 -7.97 -10.41
C GLN A 222 4.63 -6.76 -10.51
N SER A 223 5.07 -5.69 -11.18
CA SER A 223 4.34 -4.41 -11.26
C SER A 223 2.90 -4.56 -11.77
N GLN A 224 2.67 -5.46 -12.72
CA GLN A 224 1.35 -5.81 -13.26
C GLN A 224 0.37 -6.39 -12.22
N ASN A 225 0.89 -7.00 -11.15
CA ASN A 225 0.09 -7.57 -10.06
C ASN A 225 -0.23 -6.54 -8.97
N SER A 226 0.34 -5.32 -9.01
CA SER A 226 0.11 -4.28 -7.99
C SER A 226 -1.37 -3.92 -7.86
N TYR A 227 -2.13 -3.99 -8.95
CA TYR A 227 -3.57 -3.81 -8.94
C TYR A 227 -4.28 -4.75 -7.98
N PHE A 228 -3.85 -6.02 -7.89
CA PHE A 228 -4.48 -7.01 -7.04
C PHE A 228 -4.41 -6.60 -5.56
N VAL A 229 -3.23 -6.19 -5.09
CA VAL A 229 -3.04 -5.75 -3.70
C VAL A 229 -3.87 -4.49 -3.38
N ILE A 230 -3.93 -3.56 -4.33
CA ILE A 230 -4.76 -2.34 -4.22
C ILE A 230 -6.25 -2.72 -4.14
N GLN A 231 -6.73 -3.65 -4.96
CA GLN A 231 -8.11 -4.13 -4.92
C GLN A 231 -8.43 -4.86 -3.63
N GLU A 232 -7.54 -5.71 -3.12
CA GLU A 232 -7.75 -6.40 -1.84
C GLU A 232 -7.88 -5.38 -0.69
N LEU A 233 -7.13 -4.27 -0.71
CA LEU A 233 -7.31 -3.17 0.25
C LEU A 233 -8.64 -2.42 0.09
N ILE A 234 -9.11 -2.19 -1.15
CA ILE A 234 -10.41 -1.56 -1.40
C ILE A 234 -11.55 -2.48 -0.94
N ASN A 235 -11.47 -3.77 -1.27
CA ASN A 235 -12.41 -4.79 -0.79
C ASN A 235 -12.40 -4.88 0.74
N HIS A 236 -11.22 -4.76 1.36
CA HIS A 236 -11.10 -4.69 2.81
C HIS A 236 -11.79 -3.45 3.37
N LEU A 237 -11.57 -2.29 2.77
CA LEU A 237 -12.23 -1.03 3.15
C LEU A 237 -13.76 -1.13 2.99
N ASP A 238 -14.26 -1.78 1.94
CA ASP A 238 -15.69 -2.07 1.75
C ASP A 238 -16.23 -2.95 2.89
N SER A 239 -15.50 -4.01 3.26
CA SER A 239 -15.87 -4.89 4.38
C SER A 239 -15.85 -4.17 5.73
N MET A 240 -15.03 -3.13 5.86
CA MET A 240 -14.86 -2.29 7.04
C MET A 240 -15.69 -0.99 6.97
N SER A 241 -16.67 -0.90 6.07
CA SER A 241 -17.48 0.31 5.86
C SER A 241 -18.23 0.80 7.11
N THR A 242 -18.56 -0.10 8.03
CA THR A 242 -19.24 0.20 9.31
C THR A 242 -18.29 0.26 10.51
N ALA A 243 -17.00 0.03 10.31
CA ALA A 243 -16.00 0.12 11.37
C ALA A 243 -15.74 1.57 11.80
N ASP A 244 -15.11 1.73 12.96
CA ASP A 244 -14.69 3.04 13.48
C ASP A 244 -13.93 3.82 12.41
N ALA A 245 -14.23 5.12 12.28
CA ALA A 245 -13.60 6.00 11.28
C ALA A 245 -12.06 5.94 11.36
N VAL A 246 -11.51 5.77 12.55
CA VAL A 246 -10.07 5.60 12.82
C VAL A 246 -9.46 4.41 12.03
N ILE A 247 -10.17 3.27 11.94
CA ILE A 247 -9.72 2.10 11.19
C ILE A 247 -9.79 2.39 9.68
N ARG A 248 -10.90 2.98 9.22
CA ARG A 248 -11.09 3.35 7.81
C ARG A 248 -10.04 4.38 7.34
N ILE A 249 -9.68 5.35 8.19
CA ILE A 249 -8.57 6.29 7.98
C ILE A 249 -7.25 5.53 7.80
N GLY A 250 -6.98 4.55 8.66
CA GLY A 250 -5.80 3.70 8.58
C GLY A 250 -5.65 3.01 7.23
N ILE A 251 -6.70 2.33 6.81
CA ILE A 251 -6.75 1.62 5.52
C ILE A 251 -6.57 2.59 4.35
N ALA A 252 -7.29 3.73 4.35
CA ALA A 252 -7.17 4.76 3.32
C ALA A 252 -5.75 5.37 3.25
N THR A 253 -5.09 5.53 4.40
CA THR A 253 -3.72 6.03 4.49
C THR A 253 -2.72 5.04 3.90
N VAL A 254 -2.88 3.74 4.17
CA VAL A 254 -2.06 2.68 3.58
C VAL A 254 -2.26 2.64 2.06
N LEU A 255 -3.51 2.73 1.60
CA LEU A 255 -3.86 2.76 0.19
C LEU A 255 -3.18 3.93 -0.54
N SER A 256 -3.24 5.14 0.01
CA SER A 256 -2.55 6.31 -0.57
C SER A 256 -1.04 6.06 -0.73
N ASN A 257 -0.41 5.48 0.29
CA ASN A 257 1.03 5.23 0.33
C ASN A 257 1.52 4.20 -0.69
N ILE A 258 0.70 3.21 -1.05
CA ILE A 258 1.10 2.18 -2.00
C ILE A 258 0.77 2.52 -3.45
N VAL A 259 -0.29 3.28 -3.67
CA VAL A 259 -0.71 3.74 -5.00
C VAL A 259 0.40 4.55 -5.65
N SER A 260 1.03 5.45 -4.89
CA SER A 260 2.13 6.28 -5.40
C SER A 260 3.32 5.46 -5.89
N ILE A 261 3.46 4.21 -5.41
CA ILE A 261 4.50 3.26 -5.82
C ILE A 261 4.05 2.45 -7.04
N ALA A 262 2.78 2.02 -7.07
CA ALA A 262 2.23 1.22 -8.17
C ALA A 262 2.18 1.99 -9.51
N GLY A 263 2.09 3.32 -9.46
CA GLY A 263 2.30 4.20 -10.62
C GLY A 263 1.35 3.92 -11.79
N THR A 264 1.88 3.87 -13.00
CA THR A 264 1.12 3.67 -14.26
C THR A 264 0.65 2.24 -14.50
N SER A 265 1.13 1.27 -13.73
CA SER A 265 0.84 -0.18 -13.88
C SER A 265 -0.64 -0.52 -13.72
N ILE A 266 -1.42 0.38 -13.16
CA ILE A 266 -2.86 0.24 -12.89
C ILE A 266 -3.75 0.94 -13.92
N GLY A 267 -3.18 1.51 -14.98
CA GLY A 267 -3.82 2.34 -16.03
C GLY A 267 -5.28 2.02 -16.36
N PRO A 268 -5.62 0.83 -16.88
CA PRO A 268 -6.97 0.48 -17.30
C PRO A 268 -8.01 0.41 -16.18
N LEU A 269 -7.58 0.27 -14.93
CA LEU A 269 -8.45 0.03 -13.76
C LEU A 269 -8.47 1.23 -12.80
N LEU A 270 -7.76 2.31 -13.15
CA LEU A 270 -7.65 3.56 -12.38
C LEU A 270 -9.00 4.17 -12.05
N LEU A 271 -9.88 4.29 -13.04
CA LEU A 271 -11.21 4.87 -12.83
C LEU A 271 -12.06 4.03 -11.89
N SER A 272 -11.88 2.70 -11.89
CA SER A 272 -12.59 1.81 -10.96
C SER A 272 -12.14 2.05 -9.51
N ILE A 273 -10.83 2.18 -9.28
CA ILE A 273 -10.27 2.49 -7.96
C ILE A 273 -10.74 3.86 -7.49
N PHE A 274 -10.61 4.88 -8.35
CA PHE A 274 -11.03 6.24 -8.05
C PHE A 274 -12.53 6.33 -7.76
N ASN A 275 -13.36 5.64 -8.55
CA ASN A 275 -14.80 5.55 -8.33
C ASN A 275 -15.14 4.86 -6.99
N SER A 276 -14.37 3.84 -6.60
CA SER A 276 -14.56 3.17 -5.30
C SER A 276 -14.28 4.14 -4.15
N LEU A 277 -13.20 4.94 -4.23
CA LEU A 277 -12.89 5.97 -3.24
C LEU A 277 -13.96 7.08 -3.19
N LEU A 278 -14.46 7.52 -4.35
CA LEU A 278 -15.57 8.46 -4.42
C LEU A 278 -16.86 7.90 -3.81
N LYS A 279 -17.15 6.61 -4.00
CA LYS A 279 -18.29 5.93 -3.37
C LYS A 279 -18.15 5.91 -1.84
N HIS A 280 -16.96 5.61 -1.32
CA HIS A 280 -16.67 5.70 0.11
C HIS A 280 -16.86 7.11 0.66
N LEU A 281 -16.39 8.12 -0.07
CA LEU A 281 -16.52 9.52 0.30
C LEU A 281 -17.99 9.96 0.38
N ARG A 282 -18.80 9.59 -0.62
CA ARG A 282 -20.26 9.83 -0.61
C ARG A 282 -20.94 9.15 0.57
N THR A 283 -20.61 7.89 0.81
CA THR A 283 -21.20 7.12 1.91
C THR A 283 -20.84 7.72 3.26
N SER A 284 -19.60 8.20 3.41
CA SER A 284 -19.12 8.89 4.61
C SER A 284 -19.85 10.21 4.85
N VAL A 285 -20.05 11.00 3.78
CA VAL A 285 -20.84 12.25 3.81
C VAL A 285 -22.28 11.99 4.27
N ASP A 286 -22.92 10.97 3.71
CA ASP A 286 -24.29 10.60 4.09
C ASP A 286 -24.35 10.07 5.53
N PHE A 287 -23.33 9.31 5.94
CA PHE A 287 -23.23 8.76 7.29
C PHE A 287 -23.04 9.85 8.34
N GLU A 288 -22.15 10.83 8.12
CA GLU A 288 -21.89 11.97 9.02
C GLU A 288 -23.19 12.71 9.37
N ARG A 289 -24.10 12.81 8.41
CA ARG A 289 -25.38 13.53 8.54
C ARG A 289 -26.49 12.69 9.13
N SER A 290 -26.31 11.39 9.17
CA SER A 290 -27.26 10.49 9.81
C SER A 290 -27.19 10.64 11.32
N GLU A 291 -28.32 10.46 12.02
CA GLU A 291 -28.38 10.43 13.49
C GLU A 291 -27.54 9.28 14.11
N LYS A 292 -27.00 8.37 13.27
CA LYS A 292 -26.16 7.26 13.69
C LYS A 292 -24.69 7.66 13.88
N CYS A 293 -24.25 8.78 13.30
CA CYS A 293 -22.87 9.24 13.47
C CYS A 293 -22.68 9.83 14.87
N LYS A 294 -21.88 9.16 15.69
CA LYS A 294 -21.54 9.62 17.04
C LYS A 294 -20.35 10.57 17.05
N ASP A 295 -19.45 10.42 16.07
CA ASP A 295 -18.18 11.14 16.00
C ASP A 295 -18.03 11.77 14.60
N SER A 296 -18.61 12.96 14.45
CA SER A 296 -18.57 13.73 13.19
C SER A 296 -17.15 14.21 12.86
N GLU A 297 -16.31 14.47 13.87
CA GLU A 297 -14.94 14.93 13.63
C GLU A 297 -14.07 13.81 13.04
N ALA A 298 -14.13 12.61 13.61
CA ALA A 298 -13.41 11.46 13.07
C ALA A 298 -13.92 11.10 11.65
N GLU A 299 -15.22 11.23 11.39
CA GLU A 299 -15.76 11.02 10.05
C GLU A 299 -15.24 12.06 9.04
N LYS A 300 -15.14 13.33 9.42
CA LYS A 300 -14.50 14.37 8.58
C LYS A 300 -13.02 14.06 8.32
N MET A 301 -12.29 13.57 9.32
CA MET A 301 -10.90 13.13 9.12
C MET A 301 -10.81 11.97 8.12
N TYR A 302 -11.79 11.07 8.10
CA TYR A 302 -11.89 10.02 7.09
C TYR A 302 -12.14 10.59 5.69
N GLN A 303 -13.07 11.54 5.56
CA GLN A 303 -13.31 12.25 4.29
C GLN A 303 -12.03 12.94 3.79
N GLU A 304 -11.29 13.63 4.66
CA GLU A 304 -10.00 14.25 4.30
C GLU A 304 -8.96 13.21 3.88
N ALA A 305 -8.88 12.07 4.57
CA ALA A 305 -7.96 11.00 4.21
C ALA A 305 -8.26 10.45 2.80
N LEU A 306 -9.54 10.27 2.45
CA LEU A 306 -9.95 9.85 1.11
C LEU A 306 -9.64 10.91 0.04
N ILE A 307 -9.91 12.18 0.32
CA ILE A 307 -9.60 13.30 -0.59
C ILE A 307 -8.09 13.36 -0.84
N ASN A 308 -7.28 13.25 0.21
CA ASN A 308 -5.82 13.23 0.08
C ASN A 308 -5.34 12.01 -0.71
N ALA A 309 -5.88 10.82 -0.42
CA ALA A 309 -5.56 9.60 -1.16
C ALA A 309 -5.87 9.74 -2.66
N MET A 310 -7.02 10.31 -3.03
CA MET A 310 -7.36 10.59 -4.43
C MET A 310 -6.42 11.62 -5.09
N GLY A 311 -5.96 12.61 -4.33
CA GLY A 311 -4.94 13.56 -4.79
C GLY A 311 -3.58 12.90 -5.03
N ASP A 312 -3.12 12.08 -4.10
CA ASP A 312 -1.85 11.34 -4.24
C ASP A 312 -1.94 10.31 -5.37
N PHE A 313 -3.12 9.70 -5.55
CA PHE A 313 -3.47 8.85 -6.68
C PHE A 313 -3.30 9.61 -7.99
N ALA A 314 -3.91 10.79 -8.13
CA ALA A 314 -3.78 11.62 -9.34
C ALA A 314 -2.32 12.05 -9.61
N ASN A 315 -1.54 12.32 -8.56
CA ASN A 315 -0.15 12.73 -8.68
C ASN A 315 0.75 11.65 -9.32
N ALA A 316 0.41 10.38 -9.13
CA ALA A 316 1.16 9.25 -9.68
C ALA A 316 0.91 9.00 -11.18
N LEU A 317 0.04 9.80 -11.81
CA LEU A 317 -0.46 9.54 -13.17
C LEU A 317 0.09 10.50 -14.22
N PRO A 318 0.04 10.11 -15.50
CA PRO A 318 0.19 11.02 -16.60
C PRO A 318 -0.95 12.05 -16.65
N ASP A 319 -0.64 13.22 -17.23
CA ASP A 319 -1.55 14.37 -17.26
C ASP A 319 -2.89 14.10 -17.96
N TYR A 320 -2.94 13.27 -19.01
CA TYR A 320 -4.19 12.93 -19.68
C TYR A 320 -5.17 12.18 -18.75
N GLN A 321 -4.67 11.30 -17.87
CA GLN A 321 -5.50 10.56 -16.91
C GLN A 321 -5.97 11.47 -15.77
N LYS A 322 -5.16 12.47 -15.38
CA LYS A 322 -5.60 13.49 -14.42
C LYS A 322 -6.79 14.27 -14.97
N VAL A 323 -6.77 14.63 -16.26
CA VAL A 323 -7.92 15.26 -16.93
C VAL A 323 -9.13 14.35 -16.92
N GLU A 324 -8.98 13.06 -17.23
CA GLU A 324 -10.08 12.08 -17.12
C GLU A 324 -10.65 12.01 -15.69
N MET A 325 -9.82 12.03 -14.65
CA MET A 325 -10.27 12.06 -13.25
C MET A 325 -10.99 13.35 -12.88
N MET A 326 -10.52 14.50 -13.35
CA MET A 326 -11.20 15.77 -13.17
C MET A 326 -12.59 15.75 -13.82
N MET A 327 -12.67 15.27 -15.07
CA MET A 327 -13.94 15.09 -15.79
C MET A 327 -14.88 14.11 -15.08
N PHE A 328 -14.33 12.99 -14.60
CA PHE A 328 -15.10 12.00 -13.86
C PHE A 328 -15.65 12.58 -12.56
N THR A 329 -14.84 13.33 -11.80
CA THR A 329 -15.27 13.99 -10.56
C THR A 329 -16.37 15.01 -10.85
N VAL A 330 -16.21 15.81 -11.90
CA VAL A 330 -17.22 16.79 -12.33
C VAL A 330 -18.54 16.14 -12.73
N GLY A 331 -18.51 15.08 -13.53
CA GLY A 331 -19.71 14.35 -13.93
C GLY A 331 -20.46 13.70 -12.76
N ASN A 332 -19.82 13.64 -11.60
CA ASN A 332 -20.35 13.10 -10.36
C ASN A 332 -20.96 14.19 -9.44
N ILE A 333 -20.81 15.48 -9.75
CA ILE A 333 -21.35 16.57 -8.92
C ILE A 333 -22.87 16.71 -9.13
N PRO A 334 -23.70 16.64 -8.08
CA PRO A 334 -25.16 16.72 -8.23
C PRO A 334 -25.65 18.14 -8.53
N ASN A 335 -26.82 18.26 -9.19
CA ASN A 335 -27.71 19.43 -9.20
C ASN A 335 -27.14 20.78 -9.67
N LEU A 336 -26.29 20.79 -10.71
CA LEU A 336 -25.68 22.01 -11.26
C LEU A 336 -26.65 22.98 -11.96
N GLY A 337 -27.92 22.60 -12.15
CA GLY A 337 -28.94 23.40 -12.85
C GLY A 337 -30.30 23.51 -12.15
N GLU A 338 -30.46 22.98 -10.93
CA GLU A 338 -31.74 22.99 -10.22
C GLU A 338 -31.84 24.14 -9.22
N LYS A 339 -32.98 24.84 -9.20
CA LYS A 339 -33.23 26.00 -8.31
C LYS A 339 -33.34 25.64 -6.82
N ARG A 340 -33.46 24.35 -6.47
CA ARG A 340 -33.56 23.87 -5.09
C ARG A 340 -32.62 22.69 -4.91
N VAL A 341 -31.44 22.97 -4.37
CA VAL A 341 -30.48 21.95 -3.96
C VAL A 341 -30.93 21.42 -2.59
N LYS A 342 -30.99 20.10 -2.39
CA LYS A 342 -31.19 19.56 -1.05
C LYS A 342 -29.93 19.86 -0.23
N GLN A 343 -30.04 20.13 1.07
CA GLN A 343 -28.86 20.29 1.94
C GLN A 343 -27.90 19.09 1.83
N GLY A 344 -28.45 17.89 1.61
CA GLY A 344 -27.78 16.66 1.15
C GLY A 344 -26.73 16.89 0.07
N ASP A 345 -27.16 17.52 -1.01
CA ASP A 345 -26.41 17.69 -2.24
C ASP A 345 -25.41 18.86 -2.15
N GLU A 346 -25.69 19.92 -1.38
CA GLU A 346 -24.78 21.07 -1.22
C GLU A 346 -23.41 20.68 -0.62
N PHE A 347 -23.41 19.85 0.43
CA PHE A 347 -22.16 19.39 1.03
C PHE A 347 -21.44 18.35 0.16
N LEU A 348 -22.19 17.51 -0.55
CA LEU A 348 -21.58 16.62 -1.53
C LEU A 348 -20.91 17.42 -2.68
N GLN A 349 -21.54 18.51 -3.13
CA GLN A 349 -20.89 19.46 -4.06
C GLN A 349 -19.60 20.01 -3.45
N HIS A 350 -19.63 20.49 -2.20
CA HIS A 350 -18.45 21.01 -1.51
C HIS A 350 -17.29 19.98 -1.47
N VAL A 351 -17.58 18.75 -1.05
CA VAL A 351 -16.59 17.67 -0.92
C VAL A 351 -16.05 17.22 -2.29
N LEU A 352 -16.88 17.16 -3.32
CA LEU A 352 -16.44 16.81 -4.68
C LEU A 352 -15.64 17.95 -5.34
N VAL A 353 -15.98 19.21 -5.08
CA VAL A 353 -15.19 20.37 -5.53
C VAL A 353 -13.84 20.40 -4.83
N LYS A 354 -13.79 20.09 -3.53
CA LYS A 354 -12.53 19.93 -2.80
C LYS A 354 -11.68 18.77 -3.36
N THR A 355 -12.32 17.66 -3.71
CA THR A 355 -11.65 16.53 -4.39
C THR A 355 -11.09 16.96 -5.76
N LEU A 356 -11.90 17.65 -6.56
CA LEU A 356 -11.51 18.16 -7.87
C LEU A 356 -10.32 19.13 -7.76
N LEU A 357 -10.35 20.05 -6.79
CA LEU A 357 -9.23 20.94 -6.50
C LEU A 357 -7.97 20.16 -6.14
N LYS A 358 -8.08 19.14 -5.27
CA LYS A 358 -6.94 18.31 -4.90
C LYS A 358 -6.30 17.65 -6.13
N VAL A 359 -7.09 17.12 -7.05
CA VAL A 359 -6.60 16.56 -8.33
C VAL A 359 -5.98 17.64 -9.20
N ALA A 360 -6.63 18.80 -9.32
CA ALA A 360 -6.15 19.93 -10.12
C ALA A 360 -4.77 20.43 -9.67
N THR A 361 -4.48 20.45 -8.36
CA THR A 361 -3.13 20.84 -7.84
C THR A 361 -2.00 19.91 -8.28
N LYS A 362 -2.31 18.73 -8.83
CA LYS A 362 -1.32 17.77 -9.33
C LYS A 362 -1.15 17.83 -10.85
N TYR A 363 -1.93 18.66 -11.52
CA TYR A 363 -1.92 18.81 -12.98
C TYR A 363 -1.17 20.09 -13.37
N ARG A 364 -0.39 20.02 -14.46
CA ARG A 364 0.27 21.18 -15.04
C ARG A 364 -0.29 21.48 -16.43
N THR A 365 -0.88 22.65 -16.60
CA THR A 365 -1.48 23.05 -17.87
C THR A 365 -0.43 23.36 -18.92
N ALA A 366 -0.47 22.62 -20.04
CA ALA A 366 0.27 22.95 -21.24
C ALA A 366 -0.53 23.94 -22.11
N TYR A 367 -1.75 23.54 -22.50
CA TYR A 367 -2.67 24.34 -23.31
C TYR A 367 -4.03 24.43 -22.61
N LEU A 368 -4.71 25.56 -22.70
CA LEU A 368 -5.99 25.73 -22.01
C LEU A 368 -7.06 24.75 -22.54
N ALA A 369 -7.10 24.55 -23.86
CA ALA A 369 -8.06 23.68 -24.51
C ALA A 369 -7.91 22.19 -24.18
N THR A 370 -6.76 21.73 -23.65
CA THR A 370 -6.58 20.32 -23.26
C THR A 370 -7.25 20.00 -21.93
N VAL A 371 -7.49 21.01 -21.09
CA VAL A 371 -8.13 20.85 -19.77
C VAL A 371 -9.56 21.34 -19.81
N PHE A 372 -9.74 22.57 -20.30
CA PHE A 372 -11.02 23.23 -20.37
C PHE A 372 -11.77 22.78 -21.63
N THR A 373 -12.21 21.53 -21.63
CA THR A 373 -13.21 21.07 -22.59
C THR A 373 -14.50 21.89 -22.39
N ASP A 374 -15.32 21.99 -23.45
CA ASP A 374 -16.56 22.79 -23.40
C ASP A 374 -17.47 22.37 -22.23
N SER A 375 -17.59 21.07 -21.97
CA SER A 375 -18.37 20.53 -20.85
C SER A 375 -17.74 20.86 -19.50
N PHE A 376 -16.43 20.66 -19.35
CA PHE A 376 -15.72 20.96 -18.10
C PHE A 376 -15.85 22.43 -17.71
N LEU A 377 -15.58 23.32 -18.67
CA LEU A 377 -15.63 24.75 -18.45
C LEU A 377 -17.05 25.21 -18.11
N HIS A 378 -18.05 24.70 -18.82
CA HIS A 378 -19.45 25.01 -18.53
C HIS A 378 -19.82 24.62 -17.10
N THR A 379 -19.43 23.43 -16.65
CA THR A 379 -19.68 23.00 -15.28
C THR A 379 -18.96 23.87 -14.25
N LEU A 380 -17.69 24.21 -14.47
CA LEU A 380 -16.98 25.12 -13.56
C LEU A 380 -17.64 26.51 -13.50
N ILE A 381 -18.16 27.02 -14.61
CA ILE A 381 -18.92 28.28 -14.62
C ILE A 381 -20.20 28.17 -13.79
N GLN A 382 -20.94 27.06 -13.90
CA GLN A 382 -22.13 26.82 -13.07
C GLN A 382 -21.78 26.75 -11.59
N LEU A 383 -20.73 26.01 -11.24
CA LEU A 383 -20.22 25.88 -9.87
C LEU A 383 -19.76 27.22 -9.28
N ALA A 384 -19.18 28.10 -10.09
CA ALA A 384 -18.79 29.43 -9.65
C ALA A 384 -19.99 30.33 -9.29
N LEU A 385 -21.22 29.94 -9.64
CA LEU A 385 -22.45 30.71 -9.45
C LEU A 385 -23.46 30.04 -8.51
N VAL A 386 -23.12 28.93 -7.86
CA VAL A 386 -24.02 28.29 -6.88
C VAL A 386 -24.15 29.11 -5.60
N SER A 387 -25.21 28.86 -4.83
CA SER A 387 -25.50 29.57 -3.58
C SER A 387 -24.46 29.37 -2.47
N ASP A 388 -23.79 28.21 -2.43
CA ASP A 388 -22.79 27.89 -1.41
C ASP A 388 -21.47 28.66 -1.65
N PRO A 389 -21.06 29.58 -0.74
CA PRO A 389 -19.82 30.35 -0.90
C PRO A 389 -18.55 29.49 -0.89
N GLN A 390 -18.53 28.37 -0.16
CA GLN A 390 -17.36 27.49 -0.11
C GLN A 390 -17.17 26.76 -1.44
N VAL A 391 -18.26 26.33 -2.07
CA VAL A 391 -18.21 25.76 -3.42
C VAL A 391 -17.71 26.79 -4.42
N ARG A 392 -18.22 28.03 -4.38
CA ARG A 392 -17.75 29.09 -5.28
C ARG A 392 -16.26 29.38 -5.08
N LEU A 393 -15.79 29.50 -3.84
CA LEU A 393 -14.38 29.74 -3.53
C LEU A 393 -13.49 28.60 -4.05
N GLY A 394 -13.86 27.35 -3.77
CA GLY A 394 -13.14 26.18 -4.27
C GLY A 394 -13.08 26.14 -5.79
N THR A 395 -14.16 26.54 -6.46
CA THR A 395 -14.21 26.63 -7.92
C THR A 395 -13.27 27.70 -8.48
N GLN A 396 -13.18 28.86 -7.82
CA GLN A 396 -12.20 29.89 -8.21
C GLN A 396 -10.77 29.41 -7.98
N GLN A 397 -10.50 28.70 -6.88
CA GLN A 397 -9.19 28.08 -6.64
C GLN A 397 -8.84 27.08 -7.75
N ILE A 398 -9.80 26.30 -8.24
CA ILE A 398 -9.61 25.38 -9.38
C ILE A 398 -9.26 26.15 -10.65
N PHE A 399 -10.01 27.22 -10.97
CA PHE A 399 -9.71 28.07 -12.12
C PHE A 399 -8.28 28.61 -12.03
N HIS A 400 -7.92 29.23 -10.90
CA HIS A 400 -6.59 29.81 -10.74
C HIS A 400 -5.49 28.75 -10.81
N THR A 401 -5.69 27.58 -10.19
CA THR A 401 -4.73 26.46 -10.25
C THR A 401 -4.50 25.97 -11.67
N LEU A 402 -5.57 25.83 -12.47
CA LEU A 402 -5.46 25.32 -13.83
C LEU A 402 -5.00 26.40 -14.84
N LEU A 403 -5.19 27.68 -14.53
CA LEU A 403 -4.71 28.79 -15.37
C LEU A 403 -3.25 29.14 -15.07
N ASP A 404 -2.79 28.95 -13.84
CA ASP A 404 -1.44 29.31 -13.43
C ASP A 404 -0.41 28.26 -13.88
N ARG A 405 0.36 28.60 -14.92
CA ARG A 405 1.42 27.74 -15.47
C ARG A 405 2.81 28.04 -14.90
N HIS A 406 2.93 29.10 -14.10
CA HIS A 406 4.22 29.66 -13.65
C HIS A 406 4.26 29.90 -12.14
N ASP A 407 3.41 29.22 -11.37
CA ASP A 407 3.38 29.27 -9.91
C ASP A 407 3.21 30.69 -9.32
N ASN A 408 2.49 31.55 -10.04
CA ASN A 408 2.12 32.91 -9.64
C ASN A 408 1.07 32.98 -8.52
N LEU A 409 0.36 31.88 -8.23
CA LEU A 409 -0.72 31.83 -7.22
C LEU A 409 -0.33 32.44 -5.86
N SER A 410 0.90 32.18 -5.42
CA SER A 410 1.41 32.70 -4.14
C SER A 410 1.43 34.23 -4.10
N HIS A 411 1.82 34.86 -5.23
CA HIS A 411 1.85 36.32 -5.39
C HIS A 411 0.45 36.94 -5.44
N LEU A 412 -0.54 36.16 -5.90
CA LEU A 412 -1.93 36.61 -6.08
C LEU A 412 -2.82 36.36 -4.86
N SER A 413 -2.37 35.57 -3.89
CA SER A 413 -3.16 35.13 -2.74
C SER A 413 -3.60 36.27 -1.80
N HIS A 414 -2.76 37.28 -1.61
CA HIS A 414 -2.98 38.43 -0.74
C HIS A 414 -2.59 39.73 -1.45
N LEU A 415 -3.22 40.00 -2.60
CA LEU A 415 -3.00 41.23 -3.36
C LEU A 415 -3.51 42.45 -2.57
N ALA A 416 -2.58 43.36 -2.25
CA ALA A 416 -2.93 44.72 -1.87
C ALA A 416 -3.55 45.46 -3.07
N TYR A 417 -4.10 46.66 -2.85
CA TYR A 417 -4.48 47.52 -3.97
C TYR A 417 -3.22 47.91 -4.76
N VAL A 418 -3.09 47.42 -6.00
CA VAL A 418 -1.94 47.67 -6.87
C VAL A 418 -2.37 48.55 -8.05
N LEU A 419 -1.61 49.62 -8.31
CA LEU A 419 -1.85 50.55 -9.42
C LEU A 419 -1.28 50.03 -10.75
N ASP A 420 -0.15 49.32 -10.72
CA ASP A 420 0.48 48.71 -11.89
C ASP A 420 0.71 47.19 -11.67
N VAL A 421 0.15 46.36 -12.55
CA VAL A 421 0.30 44.89 -12.50
C VAL A 421 1.76 44.45 -12.52
N SER A 422 2.65 45.27 -13.08
CA SER A 422 4.09 45.03 -13.12
C SER A 422 4.72 44.93 -11.71
N ASP A 423 4.14 45.61 -10.71
CA ASP A 423 4.62 45.60 -9.33
C ASP A 423 4.39 44.26 -8.61
N VAL A 424 3.51 43.41 -9.16
CA VAL A 424 3.16 42.09 -8.61
C VAL A 424 4.22 41.02 -8.95
N GLN A 425 5.24 41.37 -9.76
CA GLN A 425 6.34 40.48 -10.15
C GLN A 425 5.88 39.12 -10.67
N LEU A 426 4.86 39.14 -11.54
CA LEU A 426 4.31 37.93 -12.14
C LEU A 426 5.23 37.41 -13.24
N THR A 427 5.37 36.09 -13.30
CA THR A 427 5.97 35.41 -14.45
C THR A 427 4.91 35.25 -15.53
N VAL A 428 5.06 35.97 -16.64
CA VAL A 428 4.09 35.99 -17.74
C VAL A 428 4.76 35.51 -19.02
N GLU A 429 4.08 34.64 -19.76
CA GLU A 429 4.52 34.22 -21.09
C GLU A 429 3.65 34.82 -22.21
N LYS A 430 4.19 34.82 -23.42
CA LYS A 430 3.45 35.27 -24.60
C LYS A 430 2.35 34.26 -24.94
N CYS A 431 1.10 34.74 -24.98
CA CYS A 431 -0.07 33.92 -25.26
C CYS A 431 0.05 33.15 -26.60
N SER A 432 -0.06 31.83 -26.54
CA SER A 432 0.02 30.95 -27.71
C SER A 432 -1.17 31.12 -28.65
N ARG A 433 -1.05 30.76 -29.93
CA ARG A 433 -2.17 30.84 -30.89
C ARG A 433 -3.36 29.96 -30.45
N ALA A 434 -3.08 28.78 -29.88
CA ALA A 434 -4.10 27.87 -29.37
C ALA A 434 -4.88 28.52 -28.20
N ASP A 435 -4.16 29.10 -27.24
CA ASP A 435 -4.78 29.76 -26.08
C ASP A 435 -5.54 31.03 -26.50
N GLN A 436 -5.04 31.79 -27.49
CA GLN A 436 -5.78 32.93 -28.06
C GLN A 436 -7.12 32.48 -28.67
N MET A 437 -7.14 31.36 -29.40
CA MET A 437 -8.37 30.83 -29.98
C MET A 437 -9.35 30.35 -28.89
N PHE A 438 -8.83 29.67 -27.86
CA PHE A 438 -9.62 29.28 -26.70
C PHE A 438 -10.24 30.50 -26.00
N MET A 439 -9.44 31.53 -25.68
CA MET A 439 -9.93 32.74 -25.03
C MET A 439 -10.96 33.46 -25.89
N ARG A 440 -10.75 33.59 -27.20
CA ARG A 440 -11.76 34.20 -28.10
C ARG A 440 -13.10 33.48 -28.07
N LYS A 441 -13.10 32.16 -27.90
CA LYS A 441 -14.32 31.36 -27.83
C LYS A 441 -15.05 31.53 -26.48
N HIS A 442 -14.31 31.64 -25.37
CA HIS A 442 -14.87 31.50 -24.02
C HIS A 442 -14.83 32.76 -23.14
N ILE A 443 -14.16 33.83 -23.58
CA ILE A 443 -13.98 35.04 -22.77
C ILE A 443 -15.31 35.67 -22.35
N HIS A 444 -16.34 35.58 -23.20
CA HIS A 444 -17.66 36.12 -22.89
C HIS A 444 -18.29 35.42 -21.69
N ASP A 445 -18.30 34.09 -21.68
CA ASP A 445 -18.88 33.28 -20.61
C ASP A 445 -18.10 33.46 -19.29
N MET A 446 -16.77 33.48 -19.36
CA MET A 446 -15.90 33.72 -18.20
C MET A 446 -16.13 35.12 -17.60
N SER A 447 -16.21 36.15 -18.44
CA SER A 447 -16.44 37.53 -17.98
C SER A 447 -17.83 37.69 -17.37
N LEU A 448 -18.84 37.06 -17.98
CA LEU A 448 -20.20 37.07 -17.45
C LEU A 448 -20.28 36.35 -16.10
N MET A 449 -19.57 35.23 -15.94
CA MET A 449 -19.44 34.52 -14.67
C MET A 449 -18.83 35.42 -13.59
N LEU A 450 -17.71 36.08 -13.87
CA LEU A 450 -17.06 37.00 -12.91
C LEU A 450 -17.97 38.18 -12.54
N TYR A 451 -18.65 38.77 -13.51
CA TYR A 451 -19.59 39.86 -13.26
C TYR A 451 -20.73 39.41 -12.35
N ARG A 452 -21.34 38.24 -12.63
CA ARG A 452 -22.41 37.67 -11.81
C ARG A 452 -21.93 37.30 -10.42
N PHE A 453 -20.72 36.76 -10.29
CA PHE A 453 -20.12 36.42 -9.00
C PHE A 453 -20.00 37.67 -8.10
N VAL A 454 -19.51 38.79 -8.64
CA VAL A 454 -19.39 40.05 -7.88
C VAL A 454 -20.75 40.66 -7.55
N SER A 455 -21.73 40.53 -8.45
CA SER A 455 -23.08 41.10 -8.25
C SER A 455 -24.03 40.23 -7.42
N SER A 456 -23.65 38.99 -7.10
CA SER A 456 -24.41 38.07 -6.24
C SER A 456 -23.82 37.91 -4.83
N GLY A 457 -22.73 38.63 -4.54
CA GLY A 457 -22.07 38.68 -3.23
C GLY A 457 -22.77 39.57 -2.22
#